data_AF-A0A950DJY9-F1
#
_entry.id   AF-A0A950DJY9-F1
#
_cell.length_a   1.000
_cell.length_b   1.000
_cell.length_c   1.000
_cell.angle_alpha   90.00
_cell.angle_beta   90.00
_cell.angle_gamma   90.00
#
_symmetry.space_group_name_H-M   'P 1'
#
loop_
_entity.id
_entity.type
_entity.pdbx_description
1 polymer ?
#
loop_
_entity_poly.entity_id
_entity_poly.type
_entity_poly.pdbx_seq_one_letter_code
_entity_poly.pdbx_strand_id
1 'polypeptide(L)'
;MTDTTRAGALGRPVFYLMLAGTLALVTACYSAGYRKEMAATVDLLGGLTEKLADYCGAGFKLDDRQISSEEMGEFYYALGKATAFRAIWRSQAQRPSYKDFSALLEQYVAFVHSADEYRLGGRVDPEKLAALIAQRDAVRKTASRVRADLASEE
;
A
#
# COMPACT_ATOMS: atom_id res chain seq x y z
N MET A 1 29.69 37.39 56.86
CA MET A 1 30.62 37.08 55.74
C MET A 1 29.90 36.06 54.87
N THR A 2 29.48 36.53 53.70
CA THR A 2 28.82 35.89 52.54
C THR A 2 28.38 34.42 52.60
N ASP A 3 27.05 34.29 52.59
CA ASP A 3 26.15 33.39 51.84
C ASP A 3 26.77 32.53 50.72
N THR A 4 26.43 31.23 50.71
CA THR A 4 26.44 30.39 49.49
C THR A 4 25.29 29.38 49.52
N THR A 5 24.09 29.92 49.27
CA THR A 5 23.09 29.43 48.30
C THR A 5 23.07 27.93 47.96
N ARG A 6 21.92 27.31 48.29
CA ARG A 6 21.35 26.11 47.68
C ARG A 6 21.47 26.17 46.14
N ALA A 7 22.15 25.19 45.55
CA ALA A 7 22.03 24.89 44.13
C ALA A 7 22.11 23.36 43.93
N GLY A 8 20.95 22.71 43.90
CA GLY A 8 20.88 21.26 43.74
C GLY A 8 19.49 20.77 43.34
N ALA A 9 18.80 21.52 42.47
CA ALA A 9 17.45 21.17 42.04
C ALA A 9 17.17 21.59 40.59
N LEU A 10 18.09 21.39 39.65
CA LEU A 10 17.88 21.72 38.23
C LEU A 10 18.43 20.66 37.25
N GLY A 11 18.55 19.40 37.65
CA GLY A 11 19.20 18.36 36.83
C GLY A 11 18.27 17.42 36.06
N ARG A 12 16.95 17.46 36.26
CA ARG A 12 16.03 16.40 35.77
C ARG A 12 15.07 16.78 34.63
N PRO A 13 14.47 17.97 34.50
CA PRO A 13 13.42 18.18 33.48
C PRO A 13 13.95 18.32 32.05
N VAL A 14 15.15 18.87 31.87
CA VAL A 14 15.73 19.14 30.53
C VAL A 14 16.11 17.85 29.80
N PHE A 15 16.60 16.84 30.53
CA PHE A 15 17.02 15.56 29.93
C PHE A 15 15.81 14.77 29.39
N TYR A 16 14.69 14.74 30.12
CA TYR A 16 13.46 14.10 29.64
C TYR A 16 12.83 14.85 28.45
N LEU A 17 12.92 16.18 28.42
CA LEU A 17 12.42 16.97 27.29
C LEU A 17 13.27 16.80 26.02
N MET A 18 14.60 16.71 26.13
CA MET A 18 15.47 16.39 24.99
C MET A 18 15.24 14.97 24.47
N LEU A 19 15.05 13.98 25.36
CA LEU A 19 14.78 12.60 24.97
C LEU A 19 13.40 12.46 24.30
N ALA A 20 12.38 13.16 24.82
CA ALA A 20 11.06 13.20 24.21
C ALA A 20 11.08 13.89 22.83
N GLY A 21 11.84 14.99 22.68
CA GLY A 21 11.99 15.69 21.41
C GLY A 21 12.71 14.86 20.34
N THR A 22 13.76 14.12 20.72
CA THR A 22 14.47 13.21 19.80
C THR A 22 13.64 11.98 19.43
N LEU A 23 12.89 11.39 20.37
CA LEU A 23 11.91 10.34 20.04
C LEU A 23 10.84 10.86 19.08
N ALA A 24 10.29 12.05 19.33
CA ALA A 24 9.26 12.65 18.50
C ALA A 24 9.75 12.91 17.05
N LEU A 25 10.99 13.41 16.89
CA LEU A 25 11.62 13.63 15.59
C LEU A 25 11.86 12.31 14.83
N VAL A 26 12.33 11.26 15.51
CA VAL A 26 12.52 9.94 14.88
C VAL A 26 11.17 9.33 14.47
N THR A 27 10.14 9.43 15.31
CA THR A 27 8.79 8.97 14.96
C THR A 27 8.17 9.77 13.82
N ALA A 28 8.41 11.08 13.76
CA ALA A 28 7.91 11.94 12.69
C ALA A 28 8.56 11.59 11.34
N CYS A 29 9.89 11.44 11.29
CA CYS A 29 10.59 11.02 10.06
C CYS A 29 10.20 9.60 9.62
N TYR A 30 10.04 8.67 10.57
CA TYR A 30 9.60 7.31 10.28
C TYR A 30 8.15 7.27 9.76
N SER A 31 7.26 8.10 10.31
CA SER A 31 5.87 8.23 9.84
C SER A 31 5.76 8.89 8.46
N ALA A 32 6.64 9.85 8.14
CA ALA A 32 6.70 10.48 6.82
C ALA A 32 7.13 9.48 5.74
N GLY A 33 8.06 8.57 6.06
CA GLY A 33 8.44 7.45 5.19
C GLY A 33 7.28 6.52 4.90
N TYR A 34 6.55 6.09 5.93
CA TYR A 34 5.36 5.25 5.81
C TYR A 34 4.32 5.85 4.85
N ARG A 35 3.90 7.10 5.08
CA ARG A 35 2.83 7.73 4.26
C ARG A 35 3.23 7.85 2.80
N LYS A 36 4.47 8.29 2.53
CA LYS A 36 4.99 8.46 1.17
C LYS A 36 5.05 7.12 0.43
N GLU A 37 5.61 6.09 1.06
CA GLU A 37 5.71 4.76 0.47
C GLU A 37 4.33 4.10 0.30
N MET A 38 3.41 4.30 1.26
CA MET A 38 2.02 3.83 1.13
C MET A 38 1.34 4.44 -0.09
N ALA A 39 1.37 5.76 -0.23
CA ALA A 39 0.75 6.45 -1.36
C ALA A 39 1.31 5.95 -2.69
N ALA A 40 2.63 5.85 -2.82
CA ALA A 40 3.28 5.32 -4.02
C ALA A 40 2.89 3.86 -4.32
N THR A 41 2.76 3.03 -3.27
CA THR A 41 2.36 1.62 -3.43
C THR A 41 0.90 1.50 -3.86
N VAL A 42 0.00 2.29 -3.27
CA VAL A 42 -1.42 2.34 -3.66
C VAL A 42 -1.60 2.81 -5.10
N ASP A 43 -0.84 3.82 -5.51
CA ASP A 43 -0.88 4.33 -6.89
C ASP A 43 -0.35 3.29 -7.90
N LEU A 44 0.73 2.59 -7.55
CA LEU A 44 1.25 1.48 -8.36
C LEU A 44 0.20 0.38 -8.54
N LEU A 45 -0.41 -0.09 -7.44
CA LEU A 45 -1.44 -1.13 -7.50
C LEU A 45 -2.66 -0.66 -8.30
N GLY A 46 -3.10 0.57 -8.09
CA GLY A 46 -4.21 1.16 -8.84
C GLY A 46 -3.93 1.20 -10.34
N GLY A 47 -2.77 1.70 -10.76
CA GLY A 47 -2.39 1.77 -12.18
C GLY A 47 -2.29 0.39 -12.84
N LEU A 48 -1.71 -0.59 -12.14
CA LEU A 48 -1.63 -1.97 -12.64
C LEU A 48 -3.00 -2.65 -12.69
N THR A 49 -3.92 -2.31 -11.80
CA THR A 49 -5.29 -2.83 -11.82
C THR A 49 -6.01 -2.39 -13.09
N GLU A 50 -5.93 -1.11 -13.45
CA GLU A 50 -6.54 -0.60 -14.68
C GLU A 50 -5.90 -1.24 -15.92
N LYS A 51 -4.56 -1.30 -15.97
CA LYS A 51 -3.83 -1.97 -17.06
C LYS A 51 -4.24 -3.44 -17.22
N LEU A 52 -4.36 -4.18 -16.13
CA LEU A 52 -4.76 -5.59 -16.17
C LEU A 52 -6.21 -5.76 -16.61
N ALA A 53 -7.09 -4.85 -16.21
CA ALA A 53 -8.48 -4.85 -16.67
C ALA A 53 -8.59 -4.57 -18.17
N ASP A 54 -7.74 -3.70 -18.73
CA ASP A 54 -7.67 -3.48 -20.17
C ASP A 54 -7.26 -4.75 -20.91
N TYR A 55 -6.28 -5.49 -20.39
CA TYR A 55 -5.91 -6.80 -20.93
C TYR A 55 -7.07 -7.81 -20.84
N CYS A 56 -7.82 -7.83 -19.74
CA CYS A 56 -9.00 -8.68 -19.60
C CYS A 56 -10.07 -8.33 -20.66
N GLY A 57 -10.33 -7.04 -20.87
CA GLY A 57 -11.27 -6.53 -21.87
C GLY A 57 -10.86 -6.86 -23.30
N ALA A 58 -9.56 -6.86 -23.59
CA ALA A 58 -8.99 -7.29 -24.87
C ALA A 58 -8.93 -8.82 -25.02
N GLY A 59 -9.41 -9.60 -24.04
CA GLY A 59 -9.29 -11.06 -24.05
C GLY A 59 -7.84 -11.55 -24.00
N PHE A 60 -6.95 -10.77 -23.39
CA PHE A 60 -5.50 -10.98 -23.35
C PHE A 60 -4.85 -11.14 -24.73
N LYS A 61 -5.38 -10.46 -25.75
CA LYS A 61 -4.77 -10.39 -27.08
C LYS A 61 -4.08 -9.04 -27.32
N LEU A 62 -2.87 -9.10 -27.86
CA LEU A 62 -2.10 -7.95 -28.33
C LEU A 62 -1.51 -8.33 -29.69
N ASP A 63 -1.83 -7.58 -30.75
CA ASP A 63 -1.29 -7.79 -32.11
C ASP A 63 -1.28 -9.27 -32.54
N ASP A 64 -2.45 -9.93 -32.45
CA ASP A 64 -2.71 -11.34 -32.79
C ASP A 64 -2.05 -12.42 -31.91
N ARG A 65 -1.23 -12.05 -30.92
CA ARG A 65 -0.70 -13.00 -29.92
C ARG A 65 -1.40 -12.87 -28.58
N GLN A 66 -1.34 -13.96 -27.80
CA GLN A 66 -1.77 -13.95 -26.41
C GLN A 66 -0.68 -13.33 -25.53
N ILE A 67 -1.09 -12.59 -24.49
CA ILE A 67 -0.18 -12.12 -23.44
C ILE A 67 0.49 -13.33 -22.77
N SER A 68 1.81 -13.27 -22.68
CA SER A 68 2.67 -14.32 -22.13
C SER A 68 2.68 -14.32 -20.60
N SER A 69 3.18 -15.39 -20.00
CA SER A 69 3.43 -15.45 -18.55
C SER A 69 4.50 -14.44 -18.10
N GLU A 70 5.46 -14.11 -18.97
CA GLU A 70 6.48 -13.11 -18.67
C GLU A 70 5.87 -11.71 -18.56
N GLU A 71 4.97 -11.36 -19.47
CA GLU A 71 4.22 -10.10 -19.43
C GLU A 71 3.29 -10.04 -18.22
N MET A 72 2.72 -11.17 -17.79
CA MET A 72 1.98 -11.24 -16.53
C MET A 72 2.87 -11.00 -15.29
N GLY A 73 4.19 -11.19 -15.42
CA GLY A 73 5.15 -11.06 -14.34
C GLY A 73 5.17 -9.68 -13.68
N GLU A 74 4.82 -8.61 -14.40
CA GLU A 74 4.76 -7.26 -13.82
C GLU A 74 3.72 -7.14 -12.69
N PHE A 75 2.57 -7.81 -12.86
CA PHE A 75 1.47 -7.78 -11.90
C PHE A 75 1.84 -8.55 -10.63
N TYR A 76 2.52 -9.69 -10.79
CA TYR A 76 3.04 -10.50 -9.68
C TYR A 76 4.23 -9.84 -8.97
N TYR A 77 5.09 -9.13 -9.70
CA TYR A 77 6.19 -8.38 -9.09
C TYR A 77 5.67 -7.28 -8.16
N ALA A 78 4.61 -6.57 -8.56
CA ALA A 78 3.96 -5.59 -7.71
C ALA A 78 3.36 -6.20 -6.43
N LEU A 79 2.83 -7.44 -6.51
CA LEU A 79 2.40 -8.19 -5.31
C LEU A 79 3.54 -8.42 -4.34
N GLY A 80 4.71 -8.83 -4.83
CA GLY A 80 5.90 -9.03 -4.01
C GLY A 80 6.30 -7.74 -3.29
N LYS A 81 6.34 -6.61 -4.01
CA LYS A 81 6.65 -5.30 -3.43
C LYS A 81 5.63 -4.84 -2.38
N ALA A 82 4.34 -4.91 -2.70
CA ALA A 82 3.28 -4.48 -1.78
C ALA A 82 3.23 -5.36 -0.52
N THR A 83 3.50 -6.66 -0.65
CA THR A 83 3.61 -7.59 0.48
C THR A 83 4.80 -7.26 1.37
N ALA A 84 5.96 -6.96 0.77
CA ALA A 84 7.15 -6.54 1.51
C ALA A 84 6.90 -5.22 2.25
N PHE A 85 6.27 -4.24 1.59
CA PHE A 85 5.87 -2.99 2.23
C PHE A 85 4.97 -3.24 3.46
N ARG A 86 3.92 -4.07 3.32
CA ARG A 86 3.04 -4.45 4.44
C ARG A 86 3.82 -5.03 5.61
N ALA A 87 4.79 -5.90 5.32
CA ALA A 87 5.60 -6.55 6.35
C ALA A 87 6.53 -5.58 7.08
N ILE A 88 7.21 -4.69 6.35
CA ILE A 88 8.11 -3.66 6.90
C ILE A 88 7.34 -2.73 7.83
N TRP A 89 6.14 -2.31 7.44
CA TRP A 89 5.34 -1.32 8.17
C TRP A 89 4.30 -1.93 9.11
N ARG A 90 4.47 -3.20 9.51
CA ARG A 90 3.55 -3.91 10.42
C ARG A 90 3.34 -3.20 11.76
N SER A 91 4.31 -2.40 12.22
CA SER A 91 4.19 -1.56 13.41
C SER A 91 3.03 -0.54 13.31
N GLN A 92 2.58 -0.23 12.09
CA GLN A 92 1.46 0.68 11.81
C GLN A 92 0.10 -0.04 11.73
N ALA A 93 0.00 -1.31 12.13
CA ALA A 93 -1.21 -2.13 11.94
C ALA A 93 -2.51 -1.58 12.56
N GLN A 94 -2.42 -0.64 13.51
CA GLN A 94 -3.59 -0.02 14.10
C GLN A 94 -4.18 1.12 13.26
N ARG A 95 -3.40 1.70 12.34
CA ARG A 95 -3.83 2.80 11.47
C ARG A 95 -4.93 2.34 10.50
N PRO A 96 -5.98 3.16 10.27
CA PRO A 96 -7.00 2.90 9.26
C PRO A 96 -6.39 2.64 7.87
N SER A 97 -5.47 3.50 7.43
CA SER A 97 -4.79 3.38 6.13
C SER A 97 -4.06 2.04 5.95
N TYR A 98 -3.47 1.50 7.01
CA TYR A 98 -2.82 0.18 6.96
C TYR A 98 -3.84 -0.97 6.82
N LYS A 99 -4.95 -0.90 7.54
CA LYS A 99 -6.00 -1.92 7.50
C LYS A 99 -6.64 -1.97 6.11
N ASP A 100 -6.99 -0.81 5.58
CA ASP A 100 -7.56 -0.70 4.23
C ASP A 100 -6.54 -1.08 3.16
N PHE A 101 -5.24 -0.77 3.34
CA PHE A 101 -4.19 -1.25 2.45
C PHE A 101 -4.05 -2.78 2.46
N SER A 102 -4.19 -3.41 3.63
CA SER A 102 -4.14 -4.87 3.73
C SER A 102 -5.30 -5.51 2.96
N ALA A 103 -6.50 -4.94 3.07
CA ALA A 103 -7.67 -5.36 2.30
C ALA A 103 -7.49 -5.11 0.79
N LEU A 104 -6.91 -3.95 0.42
CA LEU A 104 -6.57 -3.64 -0.98
C LEU A 104 -5.65 -4.69 -1.58
N LEU A 105 -4.59 -5.06 -0.85
CA LEU A 105 -3.62 -6.05 -1.31
C LEU A 105 -4.29 -7.41 -1.52
N GLU A 106 -5.14 -7.85 -0.61
CA GLU A 106 -5.88 -9.12 -0.75
C GLU A 106 -6.82 -9.12 -1.96
N GLN A 107 -7.53 -8.02 -2.20
CA GLN A 107 -8.39 -7.85 -3.38
C GLN A 107 -7.57 -7.85 -4.68
N TYR A 108 -6.43 -7.16 -4.69
CA TYR A 108 -5.56 -7.12 -5.85
C TYR A 108 -4.92 -8.48 -6.14
N VAL A 109 -4.49 -9.23 -5.11
CA VAL A 109 -4.04 -10.64 -5.26
C VAL A 109 -5.12 -11.49 -5.93
N ALA A 110 -6.34 -11.44 -5.42
CA ALA A 110 -7.46 -12.21 -5.98
C ALA A 110 -7.74 -11.81 -7.44
N PHE A 111 -7.65 -10.52 -7.76
CA PHE A 111 -7.82 -10.01 -9.11
C PHE A 111 -6.74 -10.49 -10.07
N VAL A 112 -5.46 -10.39 -9.69
CA VAL A 112 -4.35 -10.87 -10.53
C VAL A 112 -4.47 -12.35 -10.84
N HIS A 113 -4.79 -13.18 -9.84
CA HIS A 113 -4.98 -14.62 -10.05
C HIS A 113 -6.19 -14.92 -10.94
N SER A 114 -7.35 -14.30 -10.68
CA SER A 114 -8.55 -14.50 -11.50
C SER A 114 -8.31 -14.10 -12.96
N ALA A 115 -7.57 -13.01 -13.17
CA ALA A 115 -7.22 -12.52 -14.51
C ALA A 115 -6.27 -13.48 -15.24
N ASP A 116 -5.28 -14.04 -14.55
CA ASP A 116 -4.36 -15.02 -15.13
C ASP A 116 -5.07 -16.35 -15.47
N GLU A 117 -6.01 -16.79 -14.63
CA GLU A 117 -6.87 -17.94 -14.95
C GLU A 117 -7.75 -17.67 -16.18
N TYR A 118 -8.33 -16.47 -16.27
CA TYR A 118 -9.09 -16.04 -17.44
C TYR A 118 -8.25 -16.02 -18.71
N ARG A 119 -7.00 -15.50 -18.62
CA ARG A 119 -6.01 -15.56 -19.71
C ARG A 119 -5.80 -17.00 -20.18
N LEU A 120 -5.51 -17.93 -19.25
CA LEU A 120 -5.24 -19.34 -19.57
C LEU A 120 -6.45 -20.08 -20.15
N GLY A 121 -7.67 -19.63 -19.88
CA GLY A 121 -8.90 -20.21 -20.44
C GLY A 121 -9.01 -20.09 -21.97
N GLY A 122 -8.27 -19.18 -22.60
CA GLY A 122 -8.13 -19.08 -24.07
C GLY A 122 -9.39 -18.67 -24.85
N ARG A 123 -10.53 -18.46 -24.16
CA ARG A 123 -11.80 -18.00 -24.75
C ARG A 123 -12.36 -16.87 -23.91
N VAL A 124 -12.89 -15.85 -24.60
CA VAL A 124 -13.61 -14.75 -23.96
C VAL A 124 -14.91 -15.29 -23.39
N ASP A 125 -15.05 -15.21 -22.07
CA ASP A 125 -16.24 -15.58 -21.31
C ASP A 125 -16.83 -14.31 -20.70
N PRO A 126 -17.99 -13.84 -21.19
CA PRO A 126 -18.60 -12.59 -20.73
C PRO A 126 -18.92 -12.56 -19.24
N GLU A 127 -19.28 -13.70 -18.65
CA GLU A 127 -19.61 -13.78 -17.22
C GLU A 127 -18.35 -13.63 -16.37
N LYS A 128 -17.26 -14.30 -16.76
CA LYS A 128 -15.95 -14.13 -16.11
C LYS A 128 -15.41 -12.72 -16.28
N LEU A 129 -15.57 -12.13 -17.46
CA LEU A 129 -15.15 -10.75 -17.71
C LEU A 129 -15.93 -9.76 -16.82
N ALA A 130 -17.23 -9.95 -16.66
CA ALA A 130 -18.04 -9.13 -15.75
C ALA A 130 -17.58 -9.28 -14.29
N ALA A 131 -17.24 -10.49 -13.85
CA ALA A 131 -16.68 -10.72 -12.51
C ALA A 131 -15.32 -10.03 -12.32
N LEU A 132 -14.43 -10.07 -13.32
CA LEU A 132 -13.14 -9.38 -13.30
C LEU A 132 -13.29 -7.86 -13.23
N ILE A 133 -14.27 -7.31 -13.96
CA ILE A 133 -14.62 -5.88 -13.89
C ILE A 133 -15.08 -5.50 -12.47
N ALA A 134 -15.90 -6.33 -11.83
CA ALA A 134 -16.34 -6.10 -10.45
C ALA A 134 -15.15 -6.15 -9.46
N GLN A 135 -14.20 -7.06 -9.68
CA GLN A 135 -12.97 -7.14 -8.86
C GLN A 135 -12.09 -5.89 -9.04
N ARG A 136 -11.88 -5.42 -10.28
CA ARG A 136 -11.22 -4.12 -10.56
C ARG A 136 -11.88 -2.99 -9.78
N ASP A 137 -13.20 -2.89 -9.84
CA ASP A 137 -13.94 -1.82 -9.17
C ASP A 137 -13.80 -1.88 -7.64
N ALA A 138 -13.77 -3.09 -7.07
CA ALA A 138 -13.51 -3.29 -5.65
C ALA A 138 -12.10 -2.80 -5.25
N VAL A 139 -11.07 -3.17 -6.02
CA VAL A 139 -9.70 -2.71 -5.82
C VAL A 139 -9.62 -1.18 -5.90
N ARG A 140 -10.23 -0.57 -6.94
CA ARG A 140 -10.27 0.89 -7.12
C ARG A 140 -10.95 1.61 -5.96
N LYS A 141 -12.08 1.08 -5.49
CA LYS A 141 -12.82 1.62 -4.35
C LYS A 141 -11.99 1.55 -3.07
N THR A 142 -11.31 0.45 -2.81
CA THR A 142 -10.45 0.30 -1.62
C THR A 142 -9.20 1.18 -1.72
N ALA A 143 -8.57 1.29 -2.89
CA ALA A 143 -7.45 2.21 -3.10
C ALA A 143 -7.85 3.67 -2.80
N SER A 144 -9.05 4.07 -3.20
CA SER A 144 -9.59 5.39 -2.89
C SER A 144 -9.80 5.60 -1.39
N ARG A 145 -10.23 4.56 -0.66
CA ARG A 145 -10.34 4.61 0.81
C ARG A 145 -8.98 4.74 1.49
N VAL A 146 -7.98 3.97 1.07
CA VAL A 146 -6.60 4.12 1.60
C VAL A 146 -6.09 5.54 1.44
N ARG A 147 -6.32 6.17 0.27
CA ARG A 147 -5.93 7.58 0.05
C ARG A 147 -6.67 8.54 0.97
N ALA A 148 -7.97 8.33 1.18
CA ALA A 148 -8.76 9.15 2.09
C ALA A 148 -8.28 9.01 3.55
N ASP A 149 -8.03 7.78 4.00
CA ASP A 149 -7.51 7.49 5.33
C ASP A 149 -6.13 8.14 5.53
N LEU A 150 -5.22 7.99 4.57
CA LEU A 150 -3.90 8.63 4.61
C LEU A 150 -3.98 10.15 4.76
N ALA A 151 -4.90 10.80 4.04
CA ALA A 151 -5.11 12.24 4.12
C ALA A 151 -5.72 12.67 5.46
N SER A 152 -6.52 11.81 6.11
CA SER A 152 -7.11 12.08 7.42
C SER A 152 -6.14 11.85 8.59
N GLU A 153 -5.02 11.18 8.34
CA GLU A 153 -3.94 10.93 9.31
C GLU A 153 -2.85 12.03 9.26
N GLU A 154 -3.10 13.12 8.52
CA GLU A 154 -2.31 14.36 8.54
C GLU A 154 -2.62 15.26 9.74
#